data_AF-A0A7Y2KFT4-F1
#
_entry.id   AF-A0A7Y2KFT4-F1
#
_cell.length_a   1.000
_cell.length_b   1.000
_cell.length_c   1.000
_cell.angle_alpha   90.00
_cell.angle_beta   90.00
_cell.angle_gamma   90.00
#
_symmetry.space_group_name_H-M   'P 1'
#
loop_
_entity.id
_entity.type
_entity.pdbx_description
1 polymer ?
#
loop_
_entity_poly.entity_id
_entity_poly.type
_entity_poly.pdbx_seq_one_letter_code
_entity_poly.pdbx_strand_id
1 'polypeptide(L)'
;GRDIVIENGRHPMVEKILGRHAFVPNDCRLDPREIQVALVTGPNMAGKSTYIRQVALIVLLAHAGSFVPAENAEIGVVDRIFTRIGASDDISRGESTFMVEMRETSRILSGLTERTLVVLDEVGRGTSTFDGLSIAWAVAEYLHGSAHLPKVLFATHFHELTDIARTSPRARNFHVSVREWQGEIVFLRRIDEGSASKSYGIQVARLAGLPDPVIARARDILNNLESAEYNEYGLPSIAGPDAAGSVDASQMELFGGRRVGTDEGAVLEEIRKADVERLSPMDALLHLAAWKERLSKGKR
;
A
#
# COMPACT_ATOMS: atom_id res chain seq x y z
N GLY A 1 12.99 -23.30 -16.93
CA GLY A 1 13.20 -21.89 -17.33
C GLY A 1 13.65 -21.07 -16.12
N ARG A 2 13.27 -19.79 -16.07
CA ARG A 2 13.40 -18.96 -14.85
C ARG A 2 12.10 -18.87 -14.05
N ASP A 3 11.05 -19.45 -14.59
CA ASP A 3 9.65 -19.33 -14.21
C ASP A 3 9.41 -20.12 -12.93
N ILE A 4 8.48 -19.65 -12.10
CA ILE A 4 7.96 -20.37 -10.93
C ILE A 4 6.49 -20.57 -11.20
N VAL A 5 6.07 -21.83 -11.29
CA VAL A 5 4.66 -22.23 -11.39
C VAL A 5 4.39 -23.22 -10.27
N ILE A 6 3.40 -22.91 -9.43
CA ILE A 6 2.97 -23.74 -8.31
C ILE A 6 1.45 -23.86 -8.43
N GLU A 7 0.94 -25.09 -8.50
CA GLU A 7 -0.48 -25.39 -8.50
C GLU A 7 -0.89 -26.00 -7.15
N ASN A 8 -1.92 -25.46 -6.54
CA ASN A 8 -2.44 -25.84 -5.22
C ASN A 8 -1.33 -25.96 -4.15
N GLY A 9 -0.44 -24.96 -4.12
CA GLY A 9 0.63 -24.87 -3.13
C GLY A 9 0.10 -24.71 -1.72
N ARG A 10 0.80 -25.28 -0.73
CA ARG A 10 0.45 -25.24 0.69
C ARG A 10 1.65 -24.89 1.55
N HIS A 11 1.42 -24.16 2.63
CA HIS A 11 2.49 -23.81 3.55
C HIS A 11 2.85 -25.03 4.42
N PRO A 12 4.07 -25.59 4.35
CA PRO A 12 4.39 -26.89 4.96
C PRO A 12 4.17 -26.94 6.47
N MET A 13 4.51 -25.86 7.18
CA MET A 13 4.30 -25.78 8.63
C MET A 13 2.84 -25.49 9.03
N VAL A 14 2.18 -24.53 8.38
CA VAL A 14 0.79 -24.16 8.72
C VAL A 14 -0.19 -25.26 8.35
N GLU A 15 0.02 -25.97 7.22
CA GLU A 15 -0.76 -27.16 6.85
C GLU A 15 -0.66 -28.24 7.94
N LYS A 16 0.53 -28.46 8.51
CA LYS A 16 0.73 -29.45 9.57
C LYS A 16 -0.02 -29.08 10.86
N ILE A 17 -0.13 -27.79 11.17
CA ILE A 17 -0.82 -27.28 12.37
C ILE A 17 -2.34 -27.31 12.19
N LEU A 18 -2.85 -26.84 11.05
CA LEU A 18 -4.29 -26.74 10.79
C LEU A 18 -4.90 -28.06 10.30
N GLY A 19 -4.11 -28.93 9.69
CA GLY A 19 -4.57 -30.10 8.95
C GLY A 19 -4.87 -29.78 7.48
N ARG A 20 -4.65 -30.78 6.61
CA ARG A 20 -4.76 -30.63 5.15
C ARG A 20 -6.12 -30.15 4.65
N HIS A 21 -7.21 -30.54 5.32
CA HIS A 21 -8.57 -30.15 4.93
C HIS A 21 -8.95 -28.72 5.34
N ALA A 22 -8.23 -28.12 6.29
CA ALA A 22 -8.50 -26.77 6.79
C ALA A 22 -7.60 -25.70 6.14
N PHE A 23 -6.50 -26.10 5.51
CA PHE A 23 -5.63 -25.20 4.77
C PHE A 23 -6.17 -24.97 3.36
N VAL A 24 -6.23 -23.70 2.93
CA VAL A 24 -6.66 -23.32 1.59
C VAL A 24 -5.44 -23.24 0.68
N PRO A 25 -5.26 -24.15 -0.29
CA PRO A 25 -4.13 -24.11 -1.21
C PRO A 25 -4.23 -22.90 -2.16
N ASN A 26 -3.09 -22.45 -2.67
CA ASN A 26 -3.01 -21.30 -3.55
C ASN A 26 -2.01 -21.55 -4.69
N ASP A 27 -2.38 -21.10 -5.88
CA ASP A 27 -1.51 -21.10 -7.04
C ASP A 27 -0.51 -19.94 -6.97
N CYS A 28 0.61 -20.09 -7.66
CA CYS A 28 1.57 -19.00 -7.86
C CYS A 28 2.20 -19.12 -9.25
N ARG A 29 2.18 -18.02 -10.01
CA ARG A 29 2.93 -17.88 -11.26
C ARG A 29 3.78 -16.64 -11.21
N LEU A 30 5.08 -16.80 -11.39
CA LEU A 30 6.04 -15.71 -11.56
C LEU A 30 6.93 -16.01 -12.74
N ASP A 31 7.00 -15.08 -13.68
CA ASP A 31 7.89 -15.18 -14.82
C ASP A 31 8.43 -13.79 -15.17
N PRO A 32 9.71 -13.65 -15.54
CA PRO A 32 10.29 -12.34 -15.81
C PRO A 32 9.70 -11.58 -17.01
N ARG A 33 8.79 -12.18 -17.80
CA ARG A 33 8.28 -11.61 -19.07
C ARG A 33 6.85 -11.08 -18.94
N GLU A 34 6.00 -11.73 -18.17
CA GLU A 34 4.58 -11.43 -18.00
C GLU A 34 4.27 -11.05 -16.54
N ILE A 35 4.65 -11.88 -15.56
CA ILE A 35 4.35 -11.67 -14.12
C ILE A 35 5.66 -11.60 -13.32
N GLN A 36 6.41 -10.51 -13.53
CA GLN A 36 7.66 -10.27 -12.82
C GLN A 36 7.40 -9.84 -11.37
N VAL A 37 6.45 -8.91 -11.18
CA VAL A 37 6.08 -8.37 -9.87
C VAL A 37 4.63 -8.71 -9.59
N ALA A 38 4.40 -9.60 -8.63
CA ALA A 38 3.08 -9.92 -8.12
C ALA A 38 2.82 -9.11 -6.85
N LEU A 39 1.98 -8.07 -6.96
CA LEU A 39 1.57 -7.23 -5.84
C LEU A 39 0.36 -7.85 -5.15
N VAL A 40 0.51 -8.28 -3.90
CA VAL A 40 -0.52 -8.96 -3.12
C VAL A 40 -1.12 -8.00 -2.10
N THR A 41 -2.38 -7.66 -2.29
CA THR A 41 -3.14 -6.75 -1.43
C THR A 41 -4.20 -7.48 -0.59
N GLY A 42 -4.72 -6.80 0.41
CA GLY A 42 -5.78 -7.31 1.27
C GLY A 42 -5.56 -6.95 2.74
N PRO A 43 -6.56 -7.19 3.59
CA PRO A 43 -6.48 -6.82 5.00
C PRO A 43 -5.40 -7.61 5.75
N ASN A 44 -5.00 -7.08 6.91
CA ASN A 44 -4.09 -7.78 7.81
C ASN A 44 -4.77 -9.07 8.31
N MET A 45 -3.97 -10.11 8.58
CA MET A 45 -4.43 -11.46 8.96
C MET A 45 -5.19 -12.27 7.87
N ALA A 46 -5.37 -11.71 6.67
CA ALA A 46 -6.08 -12.39 5.58
C ALA A 46 -5.29 -13.56 4.94
N GLY A 47 -3.98 -13.64 5.20
CA GLY A 47 -3.13 -14.74 4.70
C GLY A 47 -2.02 -14.31 3.74
N LYS A 48 -1.88 -13.00 3.42
CA LYS A 48 -0.83 -12.47 2.54
C LYS A 48 0.58 -12.99 2.89
N SER A 49 1.00 -12.77 4.14
CA SER A 49 2.31 -13.22 4.62
C SER A 49 2.46 -14.74 4.61
N THR A 50 1.38 -15.49 4.81
CA THR A 50 1.41 -16.97 4.73
C THR A 50 1.63 -17.41 3.28
N TYR A 51 0.93 -16.79 2.33
CA TYR A 51 1.06 -17.07 0.91
C TYR A 51 2.49 -16.79 0.38
N ILE A 52 3.04 -15.60 0.63
CA ILE A 52 4.37 -15.27 0.11
C ILE A 52 5.48 -16.13 0.76
N ARG A 53 5.35 -16.46 2.06
CA ARG A 53 6.28 -17.38 2.75
C ARG A 53 6.15 -18.80 2.20
N GLN A 54 4.94 -19.24 1.92
CA GLN A 54 4.68 -20.54 1.31
C GLN A 54 5.44 -20.68 -0.02
N VAL A 55 5.34 -19.69 -0.91
CA VAL A 55 6.05 -19.74 -2.20
C VAL A 55 7.56 -19.82 -1.99
N ALA A 56 8.12 -18.99 -1.10
CA ALA A 56 9.55 -19.02 -0.78
C ALA A 56 10.00 -20.38 -0.23
N LEU A 57 9.22 -20.98 0.67
CA LEU A 57 9.50 -22.29 1.24
C LEU A 57 9.41 -23.42 0.21
N ILE A 58 8.43 -23.37 -0.71
CA ILE A 58 8.30 -24.35 -1.79
C ILE A 58 9.53 -24.28 -2.71
N VAL A 59 9.96 -23.08 -3.09
CA VAL A 59 11.17 -22.88 -3.91
C VAL A 59 12.42 -23.41 -3.20
N LEU A 60 12.56 -23.12 -1.90
CA LEU A 60 13.67 -23.63 -1.09
C LEU A 60 13.68 -25.16 -1.02
N LEU A 61 12.52 -25.79 -0.77
CA LEU A 61 12.39 -27.25 -0.70
C LEU A 61 12.72 -27.92 -2.04
N ALA A 62 12.27 -27.34 -3.16
CA ALA A 62 12.61 -27.82 -4.50
C ALA A 62 14.13 -27.81 -4.74
N HIS A 63 14.82 -26.72 -4.38
CA HIS A 63 16.27 -26.63 -4.52
C HIS A 63 17.06 -27.47 -3.50
N ALA A 64 16.45 -27.85 -2.38
CA ALA A 64 17.00 -28.83 -1.46
C ALA A 64 16.85 -30.29 -1.97
N GLY A 65 16.17 -30.52 -3.11
CA GLY A 65 15.90 -31.85 -3.65
C GLY A 65 14.77 -32.59 -2.94
N SER A 66 13.92 -31.88 -2.19
CA SER A 66 12.76 -32.45 -1.52
C SER A 66 11.53 -32.45 -2.42
N PHE A 67 10.59 -33.36 -2.16
CA PHE A 67 9.20 -33.14 -2.59
C PHE A 67 8.66 -31.85 -1.98
N VAL A 68 7.74 -31.21 -2.70
CA VAL A 68 7.12 -29.93 -2.31
C VAL A 68 5.63 -30.09 -2.01
N PRO A 69 5.07 -29.30 -1.09
CA PRO A 69 3.65 -29.32 -0.74
C PRO A 69 2.78 -28.60 -1.79
N ALA A 70 2.74 -29.11 -3.01
CA ALA A 70 1.91 -28.63 -4.11
C ALA A 70 1.25 -29.82 -4.82
N GLU A 71 0.25 -29.57 -5.66
CA GLU A 71 -0.25 -30.60 -6.58
C GLU A 71 0.71 -30.78 -7.75
N ASN A 72 1.20 -29.66 -8.29
CA ASN A 72 2.23 -29.61 -9.31
C ASN A 72 3.13 -28.39 -9.07
N ALA A 73 4.41 -28.49 -9.43
CA ALA A 73 5.34 -27.38 -9.29
C ALA A 73 6.46 -27.43 -10.34
N GLU A 74 6.59 -26.37 -11.14
CA GLU A 74 7.74 -26.11 -11.99
C GLU A 74 8.55 -24.96 -11.39
N ILE A 75 9.75 -25.27 -10.88
CA ILE A 75 10.62 -24.29 -10.22
C ILE A 75 11.88 -24.07 -11.05
N GLY A 76 11.93 -22.95 -11.75
CA GLY A 76 13.13 -22.46 -12.41
C GLY A 76 14.25 -22.18 -11.40
N VAL A 77 15.50 -22.25 -11.85
CA VAL A 77 16.66 -22.11 -10.96
C VAL A 77 16.68 -20.74 -10.27
N VAL A 78 16.64 -20.76 -8.94
CA VAL A 78 16.81 -19.60 -8.08
C VAL A 78 18.14 -19.71 -7.34
N ASP A 79 18.99 -18.69 -7.45
CA ASP A 79 20.30 -18.65 -6.77
C ASP A 79 20.23 -17.92 -5.42
N ARG A 80 19.24 -17.03 -5.25
CA ARG A 80 19.05 -16.19 -4.06
C ARG A 80 17.57 -16.01 -3.78
N ILE A 81 17.19 -16.25 -2.54
CA ILE A 81 15.87 -15.84 -2.00
C ILE A 81 16.13 -14.70 -1.02
N PHE A 82 15.67 -13.51 -1.38
CA PHE A 82 15.69 -12.36 -0.48
C PHE A 82 14.33 -12.22 0.17
N THR A 83 14.33 -12.00 1.48
CA THR A 83 13.10 -11.79 2.24
C THR A 83 13.22 -10.52 3.08
N ARG A 84 12.28 -9.60 2.92
CA ARG A 84 11.95 -8.62 3.94
C ARG A 84 10.58 -8.98 4.47
N ILE A 85 10.56 -9.77 5.53
CA ILE A 85 9.34 -10.24 6.18
C ILE A 85 9.47 -9.79 7.63
N GLY A 86 8.56 -8.93 8.09
CA GLY A 86 8.66 -8.27 9.39
C GLY A 86 9.06 -9.24 10.51
N ALA A 87 10.13 -8.88 11.23
CA ALA A 87 10.52 -9.53 12.47
C ALA A 87 9.78 -8.86 13.63
N SER A 88 9.37 -9.65 14.62
CA SER A 88 8.96 -9.13 15.93
C SER A 88 10.06 -8.26 16.51
N ASP A 89 9.69 -7.12 17.10
CA ASP A 89 10.58 -6.07 17.57
C ASP A 89 11.83 -6.60 18.30
N ASP A 90 13.01 -6.30 17.75
CA ASP A 90 14.28 -6.50 18.43
C ASP A 90 14.79 -5.14 18.92
N ILE A 91 14.32 -4.75 20.11
CA ILE A 91 14.63 -3.48 20.79
C ILE A 91 16.13 -3.43 21.23
N SER A 92 16.86 -4.53 21.08
CA SER A 92 18.19 -4.72 21.68
C SER A 92 19.36 -3.97 21.01
N ARG A 93 19.16 -3.34 19.84
CA ARG A 93 20.27 -2.79 19.02
C ARG A 93 20.40 -1.27 18.95
N GLY A 94 19.50 -0.50 19.53
CA GLY A 94 19.56 0.98 19.49
C GLY A 94 19.40 1.60 18.10
N GLU A 95 19.03 0.81 17.08
CA GLU A 95 18.67 1.29 15.74
C GLU A 95 17.14 1.34 15.62
N SER A 96 16.60 2.34 14.91
CA SER A 96 15.16 2.37 14.66
C SER A 96 14.77 1.16 13.79
N THR A 97 13.61 0.56 14.09
CA THR A 97 13.06 -0.58 13.33
C THR A 97 12.95 -0.24 11.83
N PHE A 98 12.62 1.01 11.52
CA PHE A 98 12.58 1.53 10.15
C PHE A 98 13.97 1.58 9.48
N MET A 99 15.03 1.97 10.20
CA MET A 99 16.39 1.96 9.64
C MET A 99 16.86 0.54 9.31
N VAL A 100 16.55 -0.43 10.18
CA VAL A 100 16.84 -1.85 9.93
C VAL A 100 16.12 -2.33 8.67
N GLU A 101 14.84 -1.99 8.53
CA GLU A 101 14.04 -2.27 7.35
C GLU A 101 14.64 -1.66 6.06
N MET A 102 15.08 -0.40 6.11
CA MET A 102 15.69 0.26 4.95
C MET A 102 17.03 -0.36 4.58
N ARG A 103 17.83 -0.79 5.56
CA ARG A 103 19.10 -1.50 5.30
C ARG A 103 18.88 -2.89 4.71
N GLU A 104 17.88 -3.62 5.20
CA GLU A 104 17.49 -4.91 4.61
C GLU A 104 17.04 -4.70 3.16
N THR A 105 16.15 -3.74 2.92
CA THR A 105 15.71 -3.37 1.57
C THR A 105 16.90 -3.00 0.67
N SER A 106 17.82 -2.17 1.14
CA SER A 106 19.04 -1.81 0.40
C SER A 106 19.92 -3.02 0.04
N ARG A 107 20.09 -3.99 0.95
CA ARG A 107 20.82 -5.23 0.68
C ARG A 107 20.14 -6.08 -0.38
N ILE A 108 18.81 -6.15 -0.37
CA ILE A 108 18.03 -6.85 -1.41
C ILE A 108 18.30 -6.20 -2.77
N LEU A 109 18.16 -4.88 -2.87
CA LEU A 109 18.30 -4.15 -4.14
C LEU A 109 19.72 -4.22 -4.71
N SER A 110 20.75 -4.19 -3.86
CA SER A 110 22.15 -4.29 -4.29
C SER A 110 22.58 -5.73 -4.61
N GLY A 111 21.83 -6.74 -4.15
CA GLY A 111 22.19 -8.16 -4.28
C GLY A 111 21.51 -8.89 -5.43
N LEU A 112 20.79 -8.18 -6.30
CA LEU A 112 19.97 -8.77 -7.37
C LEU A 112 20.82 -9.51 -8.42
N THR A 113 20.27 -10.61 -8.91
CA THR A 113 20.75 -11.37 -10.06
C THR A 113 19.56 -11.77 -10.93
N GLU A 114 19.83 -12.29 -12.13
CA GLU A 114 18.77 -12.77 -13.03
C GLU A 114 17.93 -13.94 -12.48
N ARG A 115 18.42 -14.59 -11.42
CA ARG A 115 17.82 -15.77 -10.79
C ARG A 115 17.33 -15.49 -9.38
N THR A 116 17.25 -14.22 -8.99
CA THR A 116 16.76 -13.84 -7.67
C THR A 116 15.24 -13.96 -7.56
N LEU A 117 14.77 -14.49 -6.42
CA LEU A 117 13.40 -14.35 -5.93
C LEU A 117 13.40 -13.36 -4.76
N VAL A 118 12.60 -12.31 -4.87
CA VAL A 118 12.42 -11.30 -3.82
C VAL A 118 11.03 -11.46 -3.19
N VAL A 119 10.98 -11.48 -1.87
CA VAL A 119 9.74 -11.53 -1.08
C VAL A 119 9.72 -10.35 -0.12
N LEU A 120 8.80 -9.41 -0.37
CA LEU A 120 8.61 -8.22 0.45
C LEU A 120 7.25 -8.30 1.16
N ASP A 121 7.24 -8.02 2.45
CA ASP A 121 6.04 -7.98 3.30
C ASP A 121 6.00 -6.63 4.03
N GLU A 122 5.04 -5.78 3.66
CA GLU A 122 4.74 -4.51 4.33
C GLU A 122 5.92 -3.51 4.43
N VAL A 123 6.73 -3.41 3.37
CA VAL A 123 7.76 -2.35 3.27
C VAL A 123 7.12 -0.96 3.33
N GLY A 124 7.72 -0.04 4.08
CA GLY A 124 7.28 1.34 4.29
C GLY A 124 6.36 1.53 5.49
N ARG A 125 6.05 0.49 6.28
CA ARG A 125 5.07 0.59 7.38
C ARG A 125 5.59 1.35 8.62
N GLY A 126 6.90 1.39 8.84
CA GLY A 126 7.52 1.99 10.03
C GLY A 126 7.68 3.52 10.00
N THR A 127 7.06 4.23 9.05
CA THR A 127 7.20 5.68 8.85
C THR A 127 5.84 6.33 8.53
N SER A 128 5.82 7.63 8.19
CA SER A 128 4.62 8.33 7.77
C SER A 128 3.97 7.63 6.57
N THR A 129 2.62 7.65 6.49
CA THR A 129 1.89 6.90 5.45
C THR A 129 2.34 7.27 4.04
N PHE A 130 2.53 8.57 3.77
CA PHE A 130 2.95 9.04 2.46
C PHE A 130 4.41 8.73 2.14
N ASP A 131 5.32 8.82 3.11
CA ASP A 131 6.72 8.42 2.90
C ASP A 131 6.81 6.90 2.68
N GLY A 132 6.06 6.13 3.48
CA GLY A 132 5.98 4.68 3.39
C GLY A 132 5.49 4.20 2.03
N LEU A 133 4.37 4.76 1.56
CA LEU A 133 3.84 4.51 0.22
C LEU A 133 4.85 4.88 -0.86
N SER A 134 5.45 6.08 -0.77
CA SER A 134 6.40 6.57 -1.77
C SER A 134 7.63 5.67 -1.88
N ILE A 135 8.17 5.21 -0.75
CA ILE A 135 9.31 4.29 -0.71
C ILE A 135 8.91 2.92 -1.26
N ALA A 136 7.78 2.36 -0.82
CA ALA A 136 7.29 1.07 -1.31
C ALA A 136 7.08 1.08 -2.83
N TRP A 137 6.53 2.18 -3.35
CA TRP A 137 6.35 2.40 -4.78
C TRP A 137 7.68 2.45 -5.52
N ALA A 138 8.61 3.29 -5.08
CA ALA A 138 9.93 3.42 -5.71
C ALA A 138 10.71 2.09 -5.69
N VAL A 139 10.59 1.30 -4.61
CA VAL A 139 11.19 -0.03 -4.50
C VAL A 139 10.58 -0.99 -5.53
N ALA A 140 9.25 -1.01 -5.67
CA ALA A 140 8.58 -1.85 -6.64
C ALA A 140 8.96 -1.47 -8.09
N GLU A 141 9.01 -0.18 -8.42
CA GLU A 141 9.46 0.31 -9.72
C GLU A 141 10.92 -0.03 -10.00
N TYR A 142 11.81 0.15 -9.02
CA TYR A 142 13.21 -0.20 -9.16
C TYR A 142 13.39 -1.70 -9.45
N LEU A 143 12.67 -2.56 -8.71
CA LEU A 143 12.72 -4.01 -8.94
C LEU A 143 12.17 -4.38 -10.32
N HIS A 144 11.07 -3.74 -10.75
CA HIS A 144 10.46 -3.97 -12.07
C HIS A 144 11.38 -3.55 -13.21
N GLY A 145 12.02 -2.39 -13.10
CA GLY A 145 12.91 -1.79 -14.10
C GLY A 145 14.35 -2.32 -14.08
N SER A 146 14.72 -3.13 -13.10
CA SER A 146 16.06 -3.71 -12.99
C SER A 146 16.43 -4.56 -14.21
N ALA A 147 17.65 -4.40 -14.72
CA ALA A 147 18.18 -5.22 -15.81
C ALA A 147 18.23 -6.72 -15.48
N HIS A 148 18.28 -7.06 -14.18
CA HIS A 148 18.25 -8.46 -13.73
C HIS A 148 16.86 -9.11 -13.88
N LEU A 149 15.78 -8.33 -13.92
CA LEU A 149 14.41 -8.82 -13.98
C LEU A 149 14.13 -9.90 -12.91
N PRO A 150 14.35 -9.60 -11.61
CA PRO A 150 14.09 -10.56 -10.54
C PRO A 150 12.61 -10.90 -10.45
N LYS A 151 12.28 -12.09 -9.97
CA LYS A 151 10.89 -12.45 -9.63
C LYS A 151 10.54 -11.86 -8.27
N VAL A 152 9.39 -11.23 -8.14
CA VAL A 152 9.02 -10.47 -6.93
C VAL A 152 7.61 -10.83 -6.47
N LEU A 153 7.49 -11.19 -5.19
CA LEU A 153 6.25 -11.20 -4.44
C LEU A 153 6.27 -10.02 -3.49
N PHE A 154 5.31 -9.11 -3.62
CA PHE A 154 5.23 -7.92 -2.77
C PHE A 154 3.86 -7.88 -2.09
N ALA A 155 3.80 -8.28 -0.82
CA ALA A 155 2.61 -8.08 0.00
C ALA A 155 2.60 -6.67 0.59
N THR A 156 1.48 -5.96 0.42
CA THR A 156 1.32 -4.59 0.91
C THR A 156 -0.08 -4.36 1.50
N HIS A 157 -0.17 -3.34 2.35
CA HIS A 157 -1.44 -2.77 2.83
C HIS A 157 -1.79 -1.46 2.12
N PHE A 158 -0.87 -0.91 1.32
CA PHE A 158 -1.11 0.27 0.52
C PHE A 158 -1.95 -0.08 -0.71
N HIS A 159 -3.21 0.34 -0.72
CA HIS A 159 -4.12 0.10 -1.85
C HIS A 159 -3.73 0.94 -3.07
N GLU A 160 -3.19 2.12 -2.84
CA GLU A 160 -2.70 3.05 -3.85
C GLU A 160 -1.63 2.39 -4.73
N LEU A 161 -0.78 1.55 -4.13
CA LEU A 161 0.31 0.85 -4.85
C LEU A 161 -0.20 -0.08 -5.96
N THR A 162 -1.48 -0.46 -5.97
CA THR A 162 -2.08 -1.27 -7.05
C THR A 162 -2.03 -0.58 -8.42
N ASP A 163 -1.92 0.75 -8.45
CA ASP A 163 -1.82 1.50 -9.70
C ASP A 163 -0.47 1.30 -10.41
N ILE A 164 0.53 0.67 -9.76
CA ILE A 164 1.78 0.28 -10.43
C ILE A 164 1.54 -0.66 -11.62
N ALA A 165 0.48 -1.48 -11.59
CA ALA A 165 0.13 -2.36 -12.70
C ALA A 165 -0.26 -1.57 -13.98
N ARG A 166 -0.59 -0.28 -13.86
CA ARG A 166 -0.89 0.60 -15.00
C ARG A 166 0.37 1.13 -15.68
N THR A 167 1.46 1.30 -14.94
CA THR A 167 2.72 1.88 -15.44
C THR A 167 3.81 0.83 -15.67
N SER A 168 3.73 -0.32 -15.01
CA SER A 168 4.68 -1.42 -15.09
C SER A 168 4.06 -2.65 -15.78
N PRO A 169 4.34 -2.90 -17.08
CA PRO A 169 3.65 -3.93 -17.88
C PRO A 169 3.83 -5.38 -17.40
N ARG A 170 4.81 -5.62 -16.52
CA ARG A 170 5.10 -6.95 -15.92
C ARG A 170 4.74 -7.01 -14.44
N ALA A 171 4.02 -6.00 -13.94
CA ALA A 171 3.41 -6.03 -12.63
C ALA A 171 1.96 -6.50 -12.76
N ARG A 172 1.51 -7.34 -11.83
CA ARG A 172 0.13 -7.80 -11.73
C ARG A 172 -0.35 -7.66 -10.30
N ASN A 173 -1.62 -7.26 -10.17
CA ASN A 173 -2.28 -7.17 -8.89
C ASN A 173 -2.92 -8.51 -8.54
N PHE A 174 -2.79 -8.87 -7.28
CA PHE A 174 -3.47 -9.97 -6.64
C PHE A 174 -4.07 -9.48 -5.34
N HIS A 175 -5.12 -10.14 -4.89
CA HIS A 175 -5.74 -9.85 -3.60
C HIS A 175 -6.18 -11.11 -2.91
N VAL A 176 -6.26 -11.05 -1.58
CA VAL A 176 -6.91 -12.11 -0.81
C VAL A 176 -8.42 -12.01 -1.00
N SER A 177 -9.06 -13.11 -1.39
CA SER A 177 -10.51 -13.16 -1.58
C SER A 177 -11.25 -13.00 -0.24
N VAL A 178 -12.24 -12.13 -0.27
CA VAL A 178 -13.09 -11.78 0.87
C VAL A 178 -14.54 -12.03 0.48
N ARG A 179 -15.30 -12.71 1.35
CA ARG A 179 -16.74 -12.93 1.16
C ARG A 179 -17.54 -12.27 2.27
N GLU A 180 -18.53 -11.48 1.90
CA GLU A 180 -19.53 -10.96 2.84
C GLU A 180 -20.68 -11.97 2.97
N TRP A 181 -21.03 -12.34 4.20
CA TRP A 181 -22.13 -13.24 4.50
C TRP A 181 -22.85 -12.77 5.77
N GLN A 182 -24.17 -12.52 5.67
CA GLN A 182 -24.99 -12.07 6.80
C GLN A 182 -24.45 -10.82 7.54
N GLY A 183 -23.76 -9.93 6.83
CA GLY A 183 -23.14 -8.74 7.42
C GLY A 183 -21.82 -9.00 8.16
N GLU A 184 -21.29 -10.22 8.07
CA GLU A 184 -19.95 -10.60 8.50
C GLU A 184 -19.01 -10.80 7.31
N ILE A 185 -17.72 -10.66 7.57
CA ILE A 185 -16.67 -10.88 6.58
C ILE A 185 -15.97 -12.19 6.86
N VAL A 186 -15.85 -13.02 5.83
CA VAL A 186 -15.11 -14.28 5.86
C VAL A 186 -13.91 -14.16 4.92
N PHE A 187 -12.71 -14.30 5.47
CA PHE A 187 -11.48 -14.39 4.70
C PHE A 187 -11.36 -15.81 4.13
N LEU A 188 -11.46 -15.93 2.81
CA LEU A 188 -11.36 -17.24 2.16
C LEU A 188 -9.91 -17.73 2.08
N ARG A 189 -8.92 -16.87 2.37
CA ARG A 189 -7.47 -17.16 2.30
C ARG A 189 -7.00 -17.66 0.92
N ARG A 190 -7.82 -17.44 -0.12
CA ARG A 190 -7.49 -17.66 -1.52
C ARG A 190 -6.92 -16.37 -2.11
N ILE A 191 -5.96 -16.48 -3.01
CA ILE A 191 -5.36 -15.38 -3.75
C ILE A 191 -5.98 -15.36 -5.15
N ASP A 192 -6.67 -14.28 -5.49
CA ASP A 192 -7.27 -14.06 -6.81
C ASP A 192 -6.52 -12.93 -7.53
N GLU A 193 -6.43 -13.01 -8.86
CA GLU A 193 -5.90 -11.93 -9.69
C GLU A 193 -6.85 -10.72 -9.69
N GLY A 194 -6.28 -9.51 -9.75
CA GLY A 194 -6.98 -8.24 -9.69
C GLY A 194 -6.68 -7.46 -8.41
N SER A 195 -7.07 -6.19 -8.39
CA SER A 195 -7.00 -5.34 -7.19
C SER A 195 -8.23 -5.53 -6.30
N ALA A 196 -8.03 -5.44 -4.98
CA ALA A 196 -9.14 -5.42 -4.04
C ALA A 196 -9.96 -4.13 -4.23
N SER A 197 -11.29 -4.24 -4.19
CA SER A 197 -12.19 -3.09 -4.39
C SER A 197 -12.44 -2.26 -3.13
N LYS A 198 -12.09 -2.76 -1.93
CA LYS A 198 -12.43 -2.13 -0.64
C LYS A 198 -11.41 -2.42 0.45
N SER A 199 -11.25 -1.46 1.37
CA SER A 199 -10.56 -1.63 2.64
C SER A 199 -11.51 -2.21 3.69
N TYR A 200 -11.06 -3.23 4.44
CA TYR A 200 -11.90 -3.96 5.40
C TYR A 200 -11.54 -3.71 6.87
N GLY A 201 -10.83 -2.62 7.17
CA GLY A 201 -10.28 -2.36 8.51
C GLY A 201 -11.35 -2.28 9.61
N ILE A 202 -12.44 -1.55 9.37
CA ILE A 202 -13.55 -1.42 10.34
C ILE A 202 -14.27 -2.76 10.55
N GLN A 203 -14.41 -3.55 9.49
CA GLN A 203 -15.04 -4.86 9.56
C GLN A 203 -14.17 -5.88 10.30
N VAL A 204 -12.84 -5.81 10.15
CA VAL A 204 -11.89 -6.58 10.97
C VAL A 204 -12.00 -6.18 12.44
N ALA A 205 -12.11 -4.88 12.75
CA ALA A 205 -12.32 -4.41 14.11
C ALA A 205 -13.63 -4.96 14.72
N ARG A 206 -14.71 -5.04 13.93
CA ARG A 206 -15.97 -5.66 14.37
C ARG A 206 -15.78 -7.16 14.67
N LEU A 207 -15.09 -7.90 13.80
CA LEU A 207 -14.76 -9.32 14.02
C LEU A 207 -13.88 -9.53 15.27
N ALA A 208 -13.02 -8.57 15.60
CA ALA A 208 -12.22 -8.59 16.83
C ALA A 208 -13.04 -8.31 18.10
N GLY A 209 -14.34 -8.02 17.97
CA GLY A 209 -15.23 -7.78 19.11
C GLY A 209 -15.21 -6.35 19.64
N LEU A 210 -14.81 -5.36 18.83
CA LEU A 210 -14.93 -3.96 19.26
C LEU A 210 -16.42 -3.58 19.44
N PRO A 211 -16.76 -2.77 20.47
CA PRO A 211 -18.14 -2.40 20.74
C PRO A 211 -18.82 -1.68 19.57
N ASP A 212 -20.10 -1.95 19.33
CA ASP A 212 -20.88 -1.35 18.25
C ASP A 212 -20.82 0.20 18.21
N PRO A 213 -20.84 0.95 19.34
CA PRO A 213 -20.68 2.40 19.31
C PRO A 213 -19.34 2.86 18.73
N VAL A 214 -18.25 2.10 18.97
CA VAL A 214 -16.92 2.39 18.41
C VAL A 214 -16.91 2.13 16.91
N ILE A 215 -17.51 1.02 16.48
CA ILE A 215 -17.64 0.68 15.06
C ILE A 215 -18.48 1.71 14.31
N ALA A 216 -19.60 2.14 14.88
CA ALA A 216 -20.45 3.19 14.30
C ALA A 216 -19.66 4.50 14.14
N ARG A 217 -18.98 4.95 15.20
CA ARG A 217 -18.17 6.17 15.14
C ARG A 217 -17.03 6.08 14.14
N ALA A 218 -16.36 4.93 14.05
CA ALA A 218 -15.29 4.73 13.07
C ALA A 218 -15.80 4.83 11.63
N ARG A 219 -17.02 4.35 11.34
CA ARG A 219 -17.66 4.51 10.02
C ARG A 219 -17.96 5.96 9.72
N ASP A 220 -18.49 6.71 10.67
CA ASP A 220 -18.77 8.14 10.48
C ASP A 220 -17.49 8.92 10.19
N ILE A 221 -16.42 8.63 10.93
CA ILE A 221 -15.10 9.24 10.69
C ILE A 221 -14.59 8.87 9.30
N LEU A 222 -14.62 7.60 8.92
CA LEU A 222 -14.15 7.17 7.60
C LEU A 222 -14.95 7.83 6.47
N ASN A 223 -16.28 7.87 6.59
CA ASN A 223 -17.13 8.54 5.61
C ASN A 223 -16.78 10.03 5.49
N ASN A 224 -16.48 10.71 6.61
CA ASN A 224 -16.03 12.10 6.58
C ASN A 224 -14.65 12.25 5.93
N LEU A 225 -13.74 11.29 6.13
CA LEU A 225 -12.42 11.29 5.49
C LEU A 225 -12.51 11.04 3.98
N GLU A 226 -13.42 10.18 3.54
CA GLU A 226 -13.64 9.83 2.13
C GLU A 226 -14.46 10.90 1.38
N SER A 227 -15.41 11.56 2.07
CA SER A 227 -16.27 12.61 1.48
C SER A 227 -15.66 14.01 1.54
N ALA A 228 -14.73 14.26 2.45
CA ALA A 228 -13.88 15.43 2.37
C ALA A 228 -12.87 15.20 1.24
N GLU A 229 -13.16 15.72 0.04
CA GLU A 229 -12.06 16.33 -0.72
C GLU A 229 -11.32 17.23 0.27
N TYR A 230 -10.03 16.96 0.49
CA TYR A 230 -9.20 17.70 1.43
C TYR A 230 -9.55 19.19 1.38
N ASN A 231 -9.99 19.77 2.50
CA ASN A 231 -10.16 21.22 2.59
C ASN A 231 -8.81 21.89 2.26
N GLU A 232 -8.82 23.19 1.95
CA GLU A 232 -7.65 24.01 1.51
C GLU A 232 -6.39 23.92 2.40
N TYR A 233 -6.49 23.25 3.55
CA TYR A 233 -5.43 23.02 4.54
C TYR A 233 -5.06 21.53 4.77
N GLY A 234 -5.56 20.59 3.96
CA GLY A 234 -5.19 19.16 4.04
C GLY A 234 -5.66 18.43 5.31
N LEU A 235 -6.51 19.07 6.12
CA LEU A 235 -7.00 18.52 7.38
C LEU A 235 -8.35 17.84 7.21
N PRO A 236 -8.54 16.63 7.76
CA PRO A 236 -9.87 16.11 7.97
C PRO A 236 -10.57 16.92 9.07
N SER A 237 -11.84 17.28 8.84
CA SER A 237 -12.68 17.91 9.88
C SER A 237 -12.98 16.88 10.98
N ILE A 238 -12.02 16.68 11.89
CA ILE A 238 -12.19 15.88 13.11
C ILE A 238 -12.56 16.84 14.22
N ALA A 239 -13.71 17.47 14.05
CA ALA A 239 -14.40 18.17 15.12
C ALA A 239 -15.88 17.98 14.84
N GLY A 240 -16.56 17.25 15.72
CA GLY A 240 -18.00 17.49 15.88
C GLY A 240 -18.23 18.97 16.18
N PRO A 241 -19.48 19.45 16.10
CA PRO A 241 -19.81 20.88 16.16
C PRO A 241 -19.27 21.68 17.37
N ASP A 242 -18.70 21.03 18.39
CA ASP A 242 -18.25 21.64 19.64
C ASP A 242 -16.73 21.89 19.77
N ALA A 243 -15.87 21.53 18.81
CA ALA A 243 -14.41 21.71 18.95
C ALA A 243 -13.81 22.91 18.17
N ALA A 244 -14.61 23.92 17.81
CA ALA A 244 -14.15 25.14 17.15
C ALA A 244 -13.47 26.17 18.11
N GLY A 245 -13.02 25.72 19.28
CA GLY A 245 -12.72 26.59 20.42
C GLY A 245 -11.26 26.69 20.84
N SER A 246 -10.28 26.21 20.07
CA SER A 246 -8.84 26.51 20.30
C SER A 246 -7.95 25.73 19.33
N VAL A 247 -7.40 26.37 18.31
CA VAL A 247 -6.19 25.84 17.65
C VAL A 247 -5.22 27.00 17.45
N ASP A 248 -4.05 26.87 18.08
CA ASP A 248 -2.98 27.86 18.16
C ASP A 248 -2.21 27.95 16.83
N ALA A 249 -1.81 29.17 16.45
CA ALA A 249 -1.18 29.48 15.16
C ALA A 249 0.22 28.86 14.99
N SER A 250 0.83 28.41 16.09
CA SER A 250 2.17 27.82 16.14
C SER A 250 2.29 26.42 15.53
N GLN A 251 1.16 25.69 15.36
CA GLN A 251 1.16 24.36 14.72
C GLN A 251 1.03 24.41 13.19
N MET A 252 0.77 25.59 12.61
CA MET A 252 0.62 25.76 11.15
C MET A 252 1.95 25.75 10.39
N GLU A 253 3.08 26.05 11.04
CA GLU A 253 4.39 26.10 10.37
C GLU A 253 5.08 24.73 10.21
N LEU A 254 4.66 23.70 10.95
CA LEU A 254 5.31 22.39 10.93
C LEU A 254 4.97 21.54 9.69
N PHE A 255 3.93 21.91 8.94
CA PHE A 255 3.46 21.20 7.74
C PHE A 255 3.77 21.95 6.43
N GLY A 256 4.70 22.91 6.49
CA GLY A 256 5.09 23.72 5.35
C GLY A 256 5.72 22.90 4.21
N GLY A 257 4.96 22.74 3.12
CA GLY A 257 5.52 22.87 1.79
C GLY A 257 5.02 21.88 0.74
N ARG A 258 3.88 22.18 0.09
CA ARG A 258 3.79 21.88 -1.34
C ARG A 258 2.90 22.83 -2.12
N ARG A 259 3.35 23.02 -3.36
CA ARG A 259 3.03 24.06 -4.33
C ARG A 259 1.53 24.06 -4.68
N VAL A 260 0.88 25.16 -4.31
CA VAL A 260 -0.35 25.64 -4.93
C VAL A 260 -0.17 25.64 -6.45
N GLY A 261 -1.18 25.24 -7.21
CA GLY A 261 -1.16 25.34 -8.67
C GLY A 261 -0.74 26.76 -9.08
N THR A 262 0.09 26.89 -10.12
CA THR A 262 0.78 28.15 -10.47
C THR A 262 -0.16 29.35 -10.58
N ASP A 263 -1.41 29.12 -10.99
CA ASP A 263 -2.43 30.17 -11.10
C ASP A 263 -3.13 30.49 -9.77
N GLU A 264 -3.42 29.49 -8.94
CA GLU A 264 -4.01 29.70 -7.61
C GLU A 264 -3.07 30.49 -6.68
N GLY A 265 -1.77 30.17 -6.72
CA GLY A 265 -0.76 30.87 -5.94
C GLY A 265 -0.57 32.32 -6.38
N ALA A 266 -0.66 32.58 -7.69
CA ALA A 266 -0.55 33.92 -8.24
C ALA A 266 -1.76 34.80 -7.86
N VAL A 267 -2.97 34.25 -7.92
CA VAL A 267 -4.20 34.97 -7.52
C VAL A 267 -4.19 35.30 -6.02
N LEU A 268 -3.75 34.38 -5.17
CA LEU A 268 -3.61 34.61 -3.72
C LEU A 268 -2.65 35.76 -3.40
N GLU A 269 -1.52 35.84 -4.11
CA GLU A 269 -0.56 36.94 -3.93
C GLU A 269 -1.09 38.29 -4.44
N GLU A 270 -1.89 38.30 -5.52
CA GLU A 270 -2.56 39.50 -6.00
C GLU A 270 -3.60 40.03 -5.00
N ILE A 271 -4.37 39.13 -4.39
CA ILE A 271 -5.35 39.49 -3.34
C ILE A 271 -4.63 40.09 -2.13
N ARG A 272 -3.52 39.49 -1.69
CA ARG A 272 -2.75 40.01 -0.54
C ARG A 272 -2.14 41.39 -0.78
N LYS A 273 -1.81 41.72 -2.03
CA LYS A 273 -1.19 42.99 -2.41
C LYS A 273 -2.21 44.06 -2.80
N ALA A 274 -3.48 43.69 -2.95
CA ALA A 274 -4.53 44.63 -3.31
C ALA A 274 -4.85 45.57 -2.13
N ASP A 275 -4.72 46.88 -2.37
CA ASP A 275 -5.13 47.91 -1.41
C ASP A 275 -6.62 48.22 -1.57
N VAL A 276 -7.43 47.52 -0.77
CA VAL A 276 -8.89 47.55 -0.83
C VAL A 276 -9.46 48.95 -0.58
N GLU A 277 -8.76 49.80 0.18
CA GLU A 277 -9.23 51.15 0.50
C GLU A 277 -9.09 52.14 -0.67
N ARG A 278 -8.30 51.78 -1.69
CA ARG A 278 -8.03 52.63 -2.85
C ARG A 278 -8.68 52.15 -4.14
N LEU A 279 -9.30 50.98 -4.14
CA LEU A 279 -9.98 50.45 -5.31
C LEU A 279 -11.33 51.14 -5.51
N SER A 280 -11.62 51.53 -6.75
CA SER A 280 -12.98 51.92 -7.10
C SER A 280 -13.89 50.67 -7.10
N PRO A 281 -15.20 50.82 -6.82
CA PRO A 281 -16.13 49.69 -6.86
C PRO A 281 -16.12 48.94 -8.21
N MET A 282 -15.84 49.64 -9.31
CA MET A 282 -15.75 49.02 -10.63
C MET A 282 -14.47 48.19 -10.78
N ASP A 283 -13.33 48.69 -10.32
CA ASP A 283 -12.05 47.97 -10.39
C ASP A 283 -12.09 46.71 -9.53
N ALA A 284 -12.70 46.79 -8.34
CA ALA A 284 -12.90 45.62 -7.49
C ALA A 284 -13.71 44.52 -8.19
N LEU A 285 -14.79 44.88 -8.90
CA LEU A 285 -15.60 43.93 -9.66
C LEU A 285 -14.83 43.32 -10.85
N LEU A 286 -13.99 44.12 -11.52
CA LEU A 286 -13.15 43.64 -12.63
C LEU A 286 -12.06 42.66 -12.14
N HIS A 287 -11.42 42.95 -11.01
CA HIS A 287 -10.45 42.04 -10.37
C HIS A 287 -11.11 40.72 -9.98
N LEU A 288 -12.30 40.77 -9.34
CA LEU A 288 -13.05 39.57 -8.97
C LEU A 288 -13.44 38.71 -10.19
N ALA A 289 -13.86 39.34 -11.30
CA ALA A 289 -14.17 38.63 -12.54
C ALA A 289 -12.93 37.94 -13.14
N ALA A 290 -11.79 38.64 -13.17
CA ALA A 290 -10.53 38.11 -13.69
C ALA A 290 -9.99 36.93 -12.87
N TRP A 291 -10.01 37.04 -11.53
CA TRP A 291 -9.60 35.95 -10.64
C TRP A 291 -10.49 34.72 -10.81
N LYS A 292 -11.82 34.91 -10.89
CA LYS A 292 -12.77 33.81 -11.12
C LYS A 292 -12.53 33.10 -12.44
N GLU A 293 -12.20 33.83 -13.51
CA GLU A 293 -11.89 33.23 -14.81
C GLU A 293 -10.60 32.39 -14.78
N ARG A 294 -9.54 32.90 -14.13
CA ARG A 294 -8.26 32.18 -14.00
C ARG A 294 -8.40 30.90 -13.18
N LEU A 295 -9.11 30.98 -12.05
CA LEU A 295 -9.34 29.84 -11.16
C LEU A 295 -10.27 28.78 -11.75
N SER A 296 -11.20 29.17 -12.64
CA SER A 296 -12.11 28.21 -13.30
C SER A 296 -11.49 27.49 -14.49
N LYS A 297 -10.45 28.06 -15.13
CA LYS A 297 -9.72 27.43 -16.24
C LYS A 297 -8.73 26.36 -15.78
N GLY A 298 -8.22 26.43 -14.55
CA GLY A 298 -7.32 25.41 -13.97
C GLY A 298 -7.98 24.10 -13.54
N LYS A 299 -9.33 24.03 -13.54
CA LYS A 299 -10.12 22.83 -13.17
C LYS A 299 -10.61 22.01 -14.38
N ARG A 300 -10.04 22.20 -15.58
CA ARG A 300 -10.33 21.39 -16.77
C ARG A 300 -9.14 20.55 -17.19
#